data_AF-A0A6L7QLJ1-F1
#
_entry.id   AF-A0A6L7QLJ1-F1
#
_cell.length_a   1.000
_cell.length_b   1.000
_cell.length_c   1.000
_cell.angle_alpha   90.00
_cell.angle_beta   90.00
_cell.angle_gamma   90.00
#
_symmetry.space_group_name_H-M   'P 1'
#
loop_
_entity.id
_entity.type
_entity.pdbx_description
1 polymer ?
#
loop_
_entity_poly.entity_id
_entity_poly.type
_entity_poly.pdbx_seq_one_letter_code
_entity_poly.pdbx_strand_id
1 'polypeptide(L)' 'MGQKTHPYGFRLGVIKPWRSNWFAEKDFSELLKEDLMLRRYVRQRLQRAGVSQINIERQPKRVTVEVHT' A
#
# COMPACT_ATOMS: atom_id res chain seq x y z
N MET A 1 -0.95 29.03 10.89
CA MET A 1 -1.60 27.81 11.42
C MET A 1 -1.57 26.73 10.35
N GLY A 2 -0.78 25.66 10.51
CA GLY A 2 -0.56 24.68 9.44
C GLY A 2 0.44 23.56 9.79
N GLN A 3 0.52 23.17 11.07
CA GLN A 3 1.50 22.20 11.56
C GLN A 3 0.82 20.90 12.03
N LYS A 4 -0.10 20.35 11.24
CA LYS A 4 -0.77 19.08 11.57
C LYS A 4 -0.22 17.96 10.70
N THR A 5 0.48 17.01 11.33
CA THR A 5 1.00 15.80 10.69
C THR A 5 -0.14 14.87 10.29
N HIS A 6 0.06 14.08 9.23
CA HIS A 6 -0.91 13.08 8.81
C HIS A 6 -1.16 12.05 9.93
N PRO A 7 -2.41 11.91 10.42
CA PRO A 7 -2.72 11.11 11.61
C PRO A 7 -2.42 9.61 11.45
N TYR A 8 -2.47 9.09 10.23
CA TYR A 8 -2.07 7.70 9.94
C TYR A 8 -0.55 7.52 10.07
N GLY A 9 0.23 8.43 9.48
CA GLY A 9 1.69 8.35 9.49
C GLY A 9 2.23 8.54 10.90
N PHE A 10 1.63 9.44 11.68
CA PHE A 10 1.98 9.65 13.08
C PHE A 10 1.79 8.40 13.96
N ARG A 11 0.85 7.51 13.62
CA ARG A 11 0.55 6.28 14.39
C ARG A 11 1.13 5.01 13.77
N LEU A 12 1.87 5.17 12.68
CA LEU A 12 2.44 4.06 11.93
C LEU A 12 3.56 3.42 12.77
N GLY A 13 3.50 2.10 12.94
CA GLY A 13 4.45 1.35 13.78
C GLY A 13 4.11 1.31 15.28
N VAL A 14 3.12 2.09 15.74
CA VAL A 14 2.61 2.00 17.12
C VAL A 14 1.26 1.29 17.16
N ILE A 15 0.27 1.83 16.45
CA ILE A 15 -1.11 1.31 16.45
C ILE A 15 -1.55 0.96 15.02
N LYS A 16 -0.97 1.59 13.99
CA LYS A 16 -1.33 1.36 12.59
C LYS A 16 -0.25 0.56 11.85
N PRO A 17 -0.62 -0.51 11.11
CA PRO A 17 0.32 -1.30 10.32
C PRO A 17 0.64 -0.65 8.98
N TRP A 18 1.68 -1.18 8.32
CA TRP A 18 2.02 -0.84 6.94
C TRP A 18 0.97 -1.38 5.96
N ARG A 19 0.73 -0.66 4.87
CA ARG A 19 -0.17 -1.10 3.78
C ARG A 19 0.57 -1.87 2.67
N SER A 20 1.89 -1.83 2.67
CA SER A 20 2.73 -2.71 1.85
C SER A 20 3.72 -3.36 2.81
N ASN A 21 3.68 -4.69 2.91
CA ASN A 21 4.54 -5.45 3.82
C ASN A 21 5.46 -6.37 2.99
N TRP A 22 6.66 -5.89 2.72
CA TRP A 22 7.72 -6.61 2.02
C TRP A 22 9.06 -5.89 2.21
N PHE A 23 10.16 -6.57 1.90
CA PHE A 23 11.51 -6.04 2.01
C PHE A 23 12.30 -6.33 0.74
N ALA A 24 13.10 -5.37 0.28
CA ALA A 24 14.06 -5.54 -0.81
C ALA A 24 15.22 -4.56 -0.64
N GLU A 25 16.43 -4.97 -1.00
CA GLU A 25 17.63 -4.13 -0.92
C GLU A 25 17.92 -3.43 -2.25
N LYS A 26 18.23 -4.19 -3.31
CA LYS A 26 18.64 -3.64 -4.62
C LYS A 26 17.45 -3.22 -5.47
N ASP A 27 16.40 -4.04 -5.51
CA ASP A 27 15.29 -3.86 -6.47
C ASP A 27 14.14 -3.03 -5.88
N PHE A 28 14.36 -2.32 -4.77
CA PHE A 28 13.32 -1.58 -4.06
C PHE A 28 12.59 -0.56 -4.94
N SER A 29 13.34 0.18 -5.76
CA SER A 29 12.79 1.21 -6.65
C SER A 29 11.82 0.63 -7.68
N GLU A 30 12.17 -0.50 -8.30
CA GLU A 30 11.34 -1.16 -9.30
C GLU A 30 10.08 -1.75 -8.68
N LEU A 31 10.23 -2.43 -7.54
CA LEU A 31 9.12 -3.01 -6.79
C LEU A 31 8.14 -1.94 -6.27
N LEU A 32 8.65 -0.77 -5.85
CA LEU A 32 7.82 0.36 -5.46
C LEU A 32 7.03 0.93 -6.63
N LYS A 33 7.65 1.04 -7.81
CA LYS A 33 6.97 1.50 -9.03
C LYS A 33 5.84 0.55 -9.42
N GLU A 34 6.08 -0.76 -9.33
CA GLU A 34 5.07 -1.79 -9.58
C GLU A 34 3.92 -1.71 -8.56
N ASP A 35 4.21 -1.53 -7.26
CA ASP A 35 3.18 -1.32 -6.22
C ASP A 35 2.28 -0.12 -6.54
N LEU A 36 2.86 1.01 -6.98
CA LEU A 36 2.10 2.19 -7.37
C LEU A 36 1.20 1.93 -8.59
N MET A 37 1.71 1.17 -9.56
CA MET A 37 0.94 0.77 -10.74
C MET A 37 -0.23 -0.13 -10.35
N LEU A 38 0.00 -1.15 -9.52
CA LEU A 38 -1.02 -2.07 -9.02
C LEU A 38 -2.13 -1.31 -8.26
N ARG A 39 -1.75 -0.39 -7.36
CA ARG A 39 -2.73 0.43 -6.61
C ARG A 39 -3.60 1.28 -7.53
N ARG A 40 -3.03 1.88 -8.58
CA ARG A 40 -3.78 2.65 -9.57
C ARG A 40 -4.73 1.76 -10.36
N TYR A 41 -4.24 0.62 -10.84
CA TYR A 41 -5.03 -0.35 -11.60
C TYR A 41 -6.23 -0.86 -10.81
N VAL A 42 -6.01 -1.31 -9.57
CA VAL A 42 -7.09 -1.83 -8.70
C VAL A 42 -8.13 -0.76 -8.42
N ARG A 43 -7.71 0.47 -8.09
CA ARG A 43 -8.65 1.59 -7.86
C ARG A 43 -9.45 1.92 -9.11
N GLN A 44 -8.84 1.89 -10.29
CA GLN A 44 -9.54 2.18 -11.55
C GLN A 44 -10.52 1.07 -11.92
N ARG A 45 -10.14 -0.20 -11.72
CA ARG A 45 -10.99 -1.34 -12.05
C ARG A 45 -12.17 -1.49 -11.08
N LEU A 46 -11.97 -1.16 -9.80
CA LEU A 46 -12.96 -1.32 -8.73
C LEU A 46 -13.58 0.02 -8.27
N GLN A 47 -13.64 1.04 -9.14
CA GLN A 47 -14.18 2.36 -8.77
C GLN A 47 -15.58 2.31 -8.16
N ARG A 48 -16.43 1.41 -8.66
CA ARG A 48 -17.83 1.26 -8.19
C ARG A 48 -17.96 0.40 -6.93
N ALA A 49 -16.90 -0.28 -6.51
CA ALA A 49 -16.95 -1.23 -5.39
C ALA A 49 -16.64 -0.59 -4.03
N GLY A 50 -16.37 0.72 -3.98
CA GLY A 50 -16.15 1.42 -2.70
C GLY A 50 -14.89 0.96 -1.95
N VAL A 51 -13.78 0.76 -2.63
CA VAL A 51 -12.53 0.24 -2.03
C VAL A 51 -12.01 1.18 -0.93
N SER A 52 -11.98 0.70 0.32
CA SER A 52 -11.53 1.44 1.50
C SER A 52 -10.01 1.34 1.71
N GLN A 53 -9.42 0.15 1.53
CA GLN A 53 -7.99 -0.08 1.71
C GLN A 53 -7.44 -1.16 0.77
N ILE A 54 -6.17 -1.01 0.38
CA ILE A 54 -5.44 -1.99 -0.44
C ILE A 54 -4.16 -2.34 0.31
N ASN A 55 -4.03 -3.60 0.72
CA ASN A 55 -2.80 -4.14 1.29
C ASN A 55 -2.05 -4.96 0.23
N ILE A 56 -0.73 -4.83 0.23
CA ILE A 56 0.14 -5.56 -0.69
C ILE A 56 1.17 -6.30 0.13
N GLU A 57 1.24 -7.62 -0.05
CA GLU A 57 2.29 -8.45 0.51
C GLU A 57 3.08 -9.08 -0.62
N ARG A 58 4.41 -9.01 -0.55
CA ARG A 58 5.29 -9.64 -1.54
C ARG A 58 6.13 -10.72 -0.89
N GLN A 59 6.06 -11.89 -1.49
CA GLN A 59 6.96 -13.01 -1.28
C GLN A 59 7.80 -13.19 -2.56
N PRO A 60 8.98 -13.82 -2.51
CA PRO A 60 9.90 -13.88 -3.66
C PRO A 60 9.31 -14.37 -4.98
N LYS A 61 8.24 -15.19 -4.93
CA LYS A 61 7.57 -15.74 -6.12
C LYS A 61 6.08 -15.38 -6.21
N ARG A 62 5.55 -14.62 -5.25
CA ARG A 62 4.10 -14.41 -5.13
C ARG A 62 3.81 -13.01 -4.61
N VAL A 63 2.92 -12.31 -5.29
CA VAL A 63 2.36 -11.05 -4.83
C VAL A 63 0.91 -11.29 -4.42
N THR A 64 0.59 -10.95 -3.17
CA THR A 64 -0.76 -11.06 -2.63
C THR A 64 -1.32 -9.65 -2.48
N VAL A 65 -2.46 -9.40 -3.11
CA VAL A 65 -3.16 -8.11 -3.04
C VAL A 65 -4.48 -8.32 -2.32
N GLU A 66 -4.61 -7.73 -1.15
CA GLU A 66 -5.86 -7.76 -0.38
C GLU A 66 -6.61 -6.45 -0.59
N VAL A 67 -7.86 -6.57 -1.01
CA VAL A 67 -8.75 -5.43 -1.22
C VAL A 67 -9.79 -5.45 -0.11
N HIS A 68 -9.78 -4.41 0.69
CA HIS A 68 -10.82 -4.14 1.69
C HIS A 68 -11.80 -3.17 1.04
N THR A 69 -13.04 -3.60 0.88
CA THR A 69 -14.19 -2.79 0.44
C THR A 69 -15.00 -2.43 1.67
#